data_AF-A0A936TCD2-F1
#
_entry.id   AF-A0A936TCD2-F1
#
_cell.length_a   1.000
_cell.length_b   1.000
_cell.length_c   1.000
_cell.angle_alpha   90.00
_cell.angle_beta   90.00
_cell.angle_gamma   90.00
#
_symmetry.space_group_name_H-M   'P 1'
#
loop_
_entity.id
_entity.type
_entity.pdbx_description
1 polymer ?
#
loop_
_entity_poly.entity_id
_entity_poly.type
_entity_poly.pdbx_seq_one_letter_code
_entity_poly.pdbx_strand_id
1 'polypeptide(L)'
;MRNASIAADAPRSFDQPSQPEDRQVDSGPRWDGSRPRFVPPVDAPVADPFRAPEGPYGPGNRGIEYATAPGTAVRAIGSGVVAFAGSVAGRGVVSIDHPSGLRSTYTGLAQITVVVGAPVAQRDMVGRTATHLHLGLRDGRRYLDPAAFFGGARAVLVE
;
A
#
# COMPACT_ATOMS: atom_id res chain seq x y z
N MET A 1 57.60 -33.36 24.88
CA MET A 1 57.15 -32.76 23.62
C MET A 1 56.35 -31.51 23.94
N ARG A 2 56.86 -30.32 23.59
CA ARG A 2 56.14 -29.05 23.66
C ARG A 2 55.81 -28.66 22.22
N ASN A 3 54.55 -28.37 21.94
CA ASN A 3 54.14 -27.41 20.92
C ASN A 3 52.71 -26.96 21.25
N ALA A 4 52.59 -25.68 21.57
CA ALA A 4 51.34 -24.95 21.52
C ALA A 4 51.10 -24.51 20.07
N SER A 5 49.85 -24.51 19.60
CA SER A 5 49.20 -23.30 19.05
C SER A 5 47.96 -23.59 18.18
N ILE A 6 46.99 -22.70 18.40
CA ILE A 6 45.96 -22.19 17.47
C ILE A 6 44.71 -23.06 17.27
N ALA A 7 43.67 -22.68 18.03
CA ALA A 7 42.28 -22.94 17.71
C ALA A 7 41.86 -22.07 16.51
N ALA A 8 41.25 -22.69 15.49
CA ALA A 8 40.59 -22.00 14.41
C ALA A 8 39.11 -21.78 14.77
N ASP A 9 38.73 -20.50 14.75
CA ASP A 9 37.42 -19.94 15.06
C ASP A 9 36.35 -20.44 14.08
N ALA A 10 35.16 -20.79 14.58
CA ALA A 10 34.03 -21.25 13.79
C ALA A 10 33.45 -20.10 12.93
N PRO A 11 32.81 -20.38 11.77
CA PRO A 11 32.19 -19.33 10.98
C PRO A 11 31.05 -18.67 11.77
N ARG A 12 31.15 -17.34 11.95
CA ARG A 12 30.09 -16.51 12.53
C ARG A 12 28.84 -16.60 11.66
N SER A 13 27.78 -17.20 12.21
CA SER A 13 26.42 -17.10 11.68
C SER A 13 26.08 -15.63 11.47
N PHE A 14 25.71 -15.26 10.25
CA PHE A 14 25.01 -14.00 10.00
C PHE A 14 23.63 -14.17 10.62
N ASP A 15 23.49 -13.66 11.85
CA ASP A 15 22.21 -13.47 12.51
C ASP A 15 21.38 -12.56 11.61
N GLN A 16 20.38 -13.14 10.95
CA GLN A 16 19.48 -12.44 10.06
C GLN A 16 18.62 -11.52 10.95
N PRO A 17 18.65 -10.19 10.80
CA PRO A 17 17.86 -9.32 11.64
C PRO A 17 16.38 -9.65 11.45
N SER A 18 15.75 -10.12 12.52
CA SER A 18 14.32 -10.40 12.56
C SER A 18 13.58 -9.08 12.33
N GLN A 19 12.91 -8.95 11.18
CA GLN A 19 12.14 -7.77 10.84
C GLN A 19 11.03 -7.55 11.89
N PRO A 20 10.82 -6.32 12.40
CA PRO A 20 9.80 -6.02 13.40
C PRO A 20 8.35 -6.02 12.86
N GLU A 21 8.13 -6.39 11.60
CA GLU A 21 6.85 -6.25 10.90
C GLU A 21 5.80 -7.30 11.29
N ASP A 22 6.19 -8.37 11.98
CA ASP A 22 5.29 -9.51 12.29
C ASP A 22 4.55 -9.39 13.64
N ARG A 23 4.63 -8.23 14.33
CA ARG A 23 3.99 -8.03 15.65
C ARG A 23 2.82 -7.04 15.70
N GLN A 24 2.38 -6.47 14.59
CA GLN A 24 1.10 -5.76 14.57
C GLN A 24 -0.03 -6.74 14.23
N VAL A 25 -0.78 -7.12 15.26
CA VAL A 25 -2.14 -7.66 15.10
C VAL A 25 -2.89 -6.75 14.14
N ASP A 26 -3.29 -7.28 12.98
CA ASP A 26 -4.14 -6.61 12.01
C ASP A 26 -5.53 -6.44 12.65
N SER A 27 -5.66 -5.40 13.47
CA SER A 27 -6.84 -5.09 14.29
C SER A 27 -7.89 -4.29 13.53
N GLY A 28 -7.67 -4.08 12.23
CA GLY A 28 -8.66 -3.45 11.36
C GLY A 28 -9.91 -4.32 11.24
N PRO A 29 -11.11 -3.71 11.13
CA PRO A 29 -12.32 -4.46 10.84
C PRO A 29 -12.17 -5.28 9.56
N ARG A 30 -12.75 -6.49 9.53
CA ARG A 30 -12.83 -7.30 8.31
C ARG A 30 -13.89 -6.75 7.39
N TRP A 31 -13.75 -7.02 6.09
CA TRP A 31 -14.73 -6.60 5.11
C TRP A 31 -16.13 -7.14 5.45
N ASP A 32 -17.12 -6.24 5.56
CA ASP A 32 -18.52 -6.55 5.89
C ASP A 32 -19.33 -7.12 4.70
N GLY A 33 -18.70 -7.29 3.53
CA GLY A 33 -19.32 -7.74 2.30
C GLY A 33 -20.03 -6.65 1.48
N SER A 34 -20.12 -5.42 1.99
CA SER A 34 -20.65 -4.28 1.25
C SER A 34 -19.73 -3.93 0.07
N ARG A 35 -20.28 -3.55 -1.08
CA ARG A 35 -19.46 -3.09 -2.22
C ARG A 35 -19.42 -1.56 -2.23
N PRO A 36 -18.44 -0.91 -1.58
CA PRO A 36 -18.32 0.54 -1.64
C PRO A 36 -18.11 0.97 -3.10
N ARG A 37 -18.73 2.08 -3.48
CA ARG A 37 -18.51 2.72 -4.78
C ARG A 37 -17.34 3.69 -4.65
N PHE A 38 -16.13 3.14 -4.73
CA PHE A 38 -14.92 3.95 -4.74
C PHE A 38 -14.76 4.72 -6.06
N VAL A 39 -13.83 5.66 -6.06
CA VAL A 39 -13.42 6.41 -7.25
C VAL A 39 -11.89 6.30 -7.42
N PRO A 40 -11.36 6.42 -8.64
CA PRO A 40 -9.93 6.51 -8.84
C PRO A 40 -9.31 7.66 -8.02
N PRO A 41 -8.10 7.47 -7.45
CA PRO A 41 -7.47 8.46 -6.58
C PRO A 41 -6.87 9.65 -7.35
N VAL A 42 -6.67 9.48 -8.65
CA VAL A 42 -6.06 10.42 -9.60
C VAL A 42 -6.74 10.28 -10.95
N ASP A 43 -6.64 11.32 -11.77
CA ASP A 43 -6.97 11.28 -13.20
C ASP A 43 -5.68 11.06 -14.00
N ALA A 44 -5.29 9.80 -14.13
CA ALA A 44 -4.08 9.37 -14.82
C ALA A 44 -4.26 7.93 -15.35
N PRO A 45 -3.58 7.53 -16.42
CA PRO A 45 -3.67 6.17 -16.93
C PRO A 45 -3.06 5.17 -15.94
N VAL A 46 -3.67 3.98 -15.90
CA VAL A 46 -3.10 2.82 -15.21
C VAL A 46 -1.91 2.31 -16.04
N ALA A 47 -0.73 2.34 -15.43
CA ALA A 47 0.50 1.83 -16.04
C ALA A 47 0.70 0.34 -15.76
N ASP A 48 0.31 -0.11 -14.57
CA ASP A 48 0.39 -1.51 -14.18
C ASP A 48 -0.88 -1.95 -13.43
N PRO A 49 -1.73 -2.80 -14.01
CA PRO A 49 -2.95 -3.26 -13.34
C PRO A 49 -2.64 -4.26 -12.23
N PHE A 50 -3.65 -4.53 -11.39
CA PHE A 50 -3.57 -5.55 -10.36
C PHE A 50 -3.30 -6.94 -10.93
N ARG A 51 -2.41 -7.68 -10.29
CA ARG A 51 -2.17 -9.10 -10.53
C ARG A 51 -2.00 -9.79 -9.19
N ALA A 52 -2.98 -10.63 -8.83
CA ALA A 52 -2.92 -11.42 -7.61
C ALA A 52 -1.64 -12.26 -7.60
N PRO A 53 -0.82 -12.19 -6.54
CA PRO A 53 0.37 -13.03 -6.46
C PRO A 53 -0.04 -14.48 -6.19
N GLU A 54 0.64 -15.45 -6.81
CA GLU A 54 0.40 -16.89 -6.62
C GLU A 54 0.68 -17.38 -5.18
N GLY A 55 1.38 -16.56 -4.39
CA GLY A 55 1.65 -16.79 -2.98
C GLY A 55 2.16 -15.52 -2.30
N PRO A 56 2.45 -15.53 -0.98
CA PRO A 56 2.86 -14.34 -0.23
C PRO A 56 4.07 -13.61 -0.83
N TYR A 57 5.00 -14.35 -1.44
CA TYR A 57 6.22 -13.83 -2.08
C TYR A 57 6.23 -14.01 -3.61
N GLY A 58 5.11 -14.44 -4.20
CA GLY A 58 5.00 -14.60 -5.65
C GLY A 58 5.08 -13.27 -6.39
N PRO A 59 5.48 -13.29 -7.68
CA PRO A 59 5.44 -12.11 -8.53
C PRO A 59 4.00 -11.62 -8.70
N GLY A 60 3.81 -10.32 -8.88
CA GLY A 60 2.49 -9.71 -9.05
C GLY A 60 2.48 -8.25 -8.65
N ASN A 61 1.33 -7.60 -8.89
CA ASN A 61 1.07 -6.25 -8.44
C ASN A 61 -0.09 -6.31 -7.43
N ARG A 62 0.21 -6.05 -6.15
CA ARG A 62 -0.73 -6.13 -5.02
C ARG A 62 -1.63 -4.87 -4.92
N GLY A 63 -1.73 -4.11 -6.00
CA GLY A 63 -2.51 -2.89 -6.14
C GLY A 63 -2.57 -2.47 -7.60
N ILE A 64 -2.68 -1.18 -7.87
CA ILE A 64 -2.65 -0.58 -9.20
C ILE A 64 -1.59 0.52 -9.22
N GLU A 65 -0.75 0.54 -10.25
CA GLU A 65 0.18 1.65 -10.48
C GLU A 65 -0.41 2.62 -11.50
N TYR A 66 -0.44 3.90 -11.15
CA TYR A 66 -0.82 4.99 -12.04
C TYR A 66 0.42 5.71 -12.58
N ALA A 67 0.42 6.05 -13.88
CA ALA A 67 1.44 6.90 -14.49
C ALA A 67 1.14 8.38 -14.22
N THR A 68 1.40 8.81 -12.98
CA THR A 68 1.29 10.20 -12.55
C THR A 68 2.58 10.99 -12.80
N ALA A 69 2.45 12.31 -12.91
CA ALA A 69 3.58 13.24 -12.91
C ALA A 69 3.91 13.66 -11.46
N PRO A 70 5.13 14.17 -11.18
CA PRO A 70 5.42 14.78 -9.89
C PRO A 70 4.43 15.90 -9.55
N GLY A 71 3.96 15.95 -8.31
CA GLY A 71 3.04 16.97 -7.83
C GLY A 71 1.56 16.74 -8.15
N THR A 72 1.20 15.68 -8.89
CA THR A 72 -0.20 15.30 -9.14
C THR A 72 -0.95 15.13 -7.83
N ALA A 73 -2.11 15.78 -7.70
CA ALA A 73 -2.92 15.70 -6.49
C ALA A 73 -3.55 14.30 -6.36
N VAL A 74 -3.39 13.70 -5.18
CA VAL A 74 -3.93 12.37 -4.84
C VAL A 74 -5.09 12.54 -3.87
N ARG A 75 -6.20 11.87 -4.16
CA ARG A 75 -7.44 11.97 -3.39
C ARG A 75 -7.88 10.62 -2.83
N ALA A 76 -8.57 10.66 -1.69
CA ALA A 76 -9.13 9.47 -1.07
C ALA A 76 -10.18 8.80 -2.00
N ILE A 77 -10.03 7.50 -2.23
CA ILE A 77 -10.94 6.72 -3.09
C ILE A 77 -12.35 6.58 -2.48
N GLY A 78 -12.48 6.79 -1.18
CA GLY A 78 -13.71 6.66 -0.40
C GLY A 78 -13.55 7.31 0.97
N SER A 79 -14.67 7.58 1.63
CA SER A 79 -14.67 8.14 2.99
C SER A 79 -14.08 7.13 3.99
N GLY A 80 -13.45 7.62 5.05
CA GLY A 80 -12.83 6.78 6.08
C GLY A 80 -12.05 7.57 7.11
N VAL A 81 -11.20 6.86 7.85
CA VAL A 81 -10.31 7.42 8.85
C VAL A 81 -8.87 7.08 8.48
N VAL A 82 -7.97 8.05 8.57
CA VAL A 82 -6.54 7.84 8.27
C VAL A 82 -5.92 6.94 9.33
N ALA A 83 -5.52 5.74 8.93
CA ALA A 83 -4.87 4.75 9.78
C ALA A 83 -3.34 4.93 9.84
N PHE A 84 -2.75 5.48 8.77
CA PHE A 84 -1.32 5.77 8.68
C PHE A 84 -1.08 6.99 7.78
N ALA A 85 -0.10 7.81 8.14
CA ALA A 85 0.39 8.92 7.34
C ALA A 85 1.88 9.16 7.68
N GLY A 86 2.80 8.85 6.76
CA GLY A 86 4.23 8.95 7.03
C GLY A 86 5.12 8.39 5.92
N SER A 87 6.40 8.16 6.22
CA SER A 87 7.37 7.59 5.29
C SER A 87 7.65 6.12 5.59
N VAL A 88 7.65 5.28 4.56
CA VAL A 88 8.04 3.86 4.61
C VAL A 88 9.08 3.62 3.53
N ALA A 89 10.26 3.14 3.93
CA ALA A 89 11.40 2.93 3.03
C ALA A 89 11.70 4.14 2.11
N GLY A 90 11.57 5.36 2.66
CA GLY A 90 11.81 6.62 1.93
C GLY A 90 10.68 7.09 1.02
N ARG A 91 9.53 6.40 0.99
CA ARG A 91 8.36 6.78 0.19
C ARG A 91 7.25 7.29 1.09
N GLY A 92 6.58 8.38 0.71
CA GLY A 92 5.38 8.83 1.39
C GLY A 92 4.23 7.85 1.20
N VAL A 93 3.58 7.50 2.30
CA VAL A 93 2.49 6.54 2.39
C VAL A 93 1.35 7.09 3.24
N VAL A 94 0.13 6.92 2.76
CA VAL A 94 -1.12 7.13 3.53
C VAL A 94 -1.94 5.85 3.48
N SER A 95 -2.54 5.44 4.59
CA SER A 95 -3.55 4.38 4.62
C SER A 95 -4.85 4.88 5.24
N ILE A 96 -5.99 4.48 4.67
CA ILE A 96 -7.33 4.86 5.14
C ILE A 96 -8.13 3.59 5.43
N ASP A 97 -8.69 3.50 6.64
CA ASP A 97 -9.70 2.52 7.00
C ASP A 97 -11.08 3.02 6.58
N HIS A 98 -11.77 2.23 5.77
CA HIS A 98 -13.11 2.53 5.30
C HIS A 98 -14.18 1.88 6.18
N PRO A 99 -15.40 2.45 6.25
CA PRO A 99 -16.50 1.87 7.03
C PRO A 99 -16.86 0.43 6.65
N SER A 100 -16.58 0.01 5.41
CA SER A 100 -16.80 -1.36 4.96
C SER A 100 -15.84 -2.38 5.60
N GLY A 101 -14.78 -1.95 6.29
CA GLY A 101 -13.69 -2.82 6.75
C GLY A 101 -12.57 -3.02 5.74
N LEU A 102 -12.65 -2.39 4.56
CA LEU A 102 -11.53 -2.35 3.63
C LEU A 102 -10.52 -1.27 4.01
N ARG A 103 -9.22 -1.53 3.77
CA ARG A 103 -8.17 -0.51 3.89
C ARG A 103 -7.58 -0.19 2.52
N SER A 104 -7.56 1.09 2.16
CA SER A 104 -6.79 1.60 1.01
C SER A 104 -5.43 2.12 1.45
N THR A 105 -4.41 2.00 0.58
CA THR A 105 -3.06 2.53 0.82
C THR A 105 -2.56 3.23 -0.44
N TYR A 106 -2.07 4.45 -0.27
CA TYR A 106 -1.54 5.34 -1.30
C TYR A 106 -0.03 5.45 -1.06
N THR A 107 0.78 4.96 -1.99
CA THR A 107 2.24 4.95 -1.86
C THR A 107 2.89 5.69 -3.03
N GLY A 108 3.95 6.44 -2.75
CA GLY A 108 4.66 7.25 -3.75
C GLY A 108 4.36 8.75 -3.63
N LEU A 109 3.99 9.21 -2.43
CA LEU A 109 3.71 10.62 -2.17
C LEU A 109 5.01 11.37 -1.86
N ALA A 110 5.19 12.54 -2.48
CA ALA A 110 6.22 13.52 -2.09
C ALA A 110 5.73 14.43 -0.96
N GLN A 111 4.42 14.67 -0.89
CA GLN A 111 3.80 15.46 0.16
C GLN A 111 2.57 14.73 0.68
N ILE A 112 2.41 14.71 2.00
CA ILE A 112 1.22 14.19 2.70
C ILE A 112 0.49 15.38 3.31
N THR A 113 -0.84 15.43 3.15
CA THR A 113 -1.68 16.56 3.60
C THR A 113 -2.66 16.20 4.70
N VAL A 114 -2.60 14.97 5.20
CA VAL A 114 -3.46 14.43 6.26
C VAL A 114 -2.63 13.85 7.39
N VAL A 115 -3.25 13.68 8.55
CA VAL A 115 -2.63 13.11 9.76
C VAL A 115 -3.40 11.89 10.23
N VAL A 116 -2.75 11.01 10.99
CA VAL A 116 -3.37 9.82 11.58
C VAL A 116 -4.57 10.22 12.45
N GLY A 117 -5.66 9.46 12.35
CA GLY A 117 -6.92 9.70 13.07
C GLY A 117 -7.85 10.71 12.40
N ALA A 118 -7.41 11.44 11.37
CA ALA A 118 -8.25 12.38 10.67
C ALA A 118 -9.38 11.66 9.89
N PRO A 119 -10.64 12.12 10.00
CA PRO A 119 -11.67 11.70 9.06
C PRO A 119 -11.40 12.33 7.69
N VAL A 120 -11.68 11.58 6.63
CA VAL A 120 -11.63 12.04 5.25
C VAL A 120 -12.90 11.63 4.52
N ALA A 121 -13.40 12.51 3.66
CA ALA A 121 -14.44 12.19 2.71
C ALA A 121 -13.83 11.63 1.41
N GLN A 122 -14.64 10.90 0.64
CA GLN A 122 -14.28 10.56 -0.75
C GLN A 122 -13.92 11.83 -1.52
N ARG A 123 -12.82 11.78 -2.29
CA ARG A 123 -12.21 12.90 -3.04
C ARG A 123 -11.45 13.95 -2.21
N ASP A 124 -11.38 13.84 -0.89
CA ASP A 124 -10.49 14.70 -0.11
C ASP A 124 -9.03 14.46 -0.49
N MET A 125 -8.24 15.53 -0.51
CA MET A 125 -6.83 15.45 -0.88
C MET A 125 -6.01 14.84 0.26
N VAL A 126 -5.26 13.78 -0.05
CA VAL A 126 -4.40 13.08 0.92
C VAL A 126 -2.91 13.39 0.72
N GLY A 127 -2.55 13.89 -0.46
CA GLY A 127 -1.17 14.24 -0.76
C GLY A 127 -0.93 14.59 -2.22
N ARG A 128 0.35 14.63 -2.59
CA ARG A 128 0.84 14.80 -3.96
C ARG A 128 1.92 13.78 -4.29
N THR A 129 1.90 13.27 -5.51
CA THR A 129 2.84 12.25 -5.97
C THR A 129 4.27 12.77 -6.10
N ALA A 130 5.25 11.89 -5.89
CA ALA A 130 6.64 12.13 -6.27
C ALA A 130 6.87 11.82 -7.75
N THR A 131 6.39 10.66 -8.19
CA THR A 131 6.39 10.22 -9.59
C THR A 131 5.13 9.41 -9.83
N HIS A 132 5.22 8.08 -9.79
CA HIS A 132 4.12 7.13 -9.88
C HIS A 132 3.37 6.98 -8.55
N LEU A 133 2.07 6.69 -8.64
CA LEU A 133 1.23 6.37 -7.50
C LEU A 133 0.86 4.88 -7.52
N HIS A 134 1.18 4.19 -6.44
CA HIS A 134 0.62 2.87 -6.16
C HIS A 134 -0.61 3.01 -5.27
N LEU A 135 -1.72 2.38 -5.68
CA LEU A 135 -2.92 2.21 -4.87
C LEU A 135 -3.11 0.73 -4.52
N GLY A 136 -2.98 0.40 -3.23
CA GLY A 136 -3.36 -0.91 -2.69
C GLY A 136 -4.76 -0.89 -2.08
N LEU A 137 -5.44 -2.03 -2.12
CA LEU A 137 -6.69 -2.28 -1.40
C LEU A 137 -6.62 -3.65 -0.73
N ARG A 138 -7.00 -3.74 0.55
CA ARG A 138 -6.96 -5.00 1.29
C ARG A 138 -8.16 -5.23 2.20
N ASP A 139 -8.51 -6.50 2.36
CA ASP A 139 -9.36 -7.04 3.43
C ASP A 139 -8.47 -7.83 4.40
N GLY A 140 -8.15 -7.21 5.54
CA GLY A 140 -7.07 -7.64 6.41
C GLY A 140 -5.77 -7.91 5.64
N ARG A 141 -5.31 -9.18 5.61
CA ARG A 141 -4.09 -9.60 4.88
C ARG A 141 -4.29 -9.87 3.39
N ARG A 142 -5.53 -9.94 2.89
CA ARG A 142 -5.83 -10.27 1.50
C ARG A 142 -5.86 -9.02 0.65
N TYR A 143 -5.03 -8.98 -0.39
CA TYR A 143 -5.09 -7.93 -1.39
C TYR A 143 -6.25 -8.16 -2.36
N LEU A 144 -6.91 -7.08 -2.73
CA LEU A 144 -8.03 -7.03 -3.65
C LEU A 144 -7.67 -6.12 -4.82
N ASP A 145 -8.23 -6.39 -5.99
CA ASP A 145 -8.16 -5.46 -7.13
C ASP A 145 -8.96 -4.18 -6.80
N PRO A 146 -8.31 -3.00 -6.66
CA PRO A 146 -9.03 -1.76 -6.41
C PRO A 146 -10.01 -1.38 -7.54
N ALA A 147 -9.70 -1.74 -8.80
CA ALA A 147 -10.53 -1.38 -9.94
C ALA A 147 -11.91 -2.04 -9.89
N ALA A 148 -12.02 -3.21 -9.26
CA ALA A 148 -13.29 -3.91 -9.06
C ALA A 148 -14.30 -3.15 -8.18
N PHE A 149 -13.85 -2.12 -7.46
CA PHE A 149 -14.66 -1.30 -6.56
C PHE A 149 -14.89 0.12 -7.08
N PHE A 150 -14.32 0.50 -8.22
CA PHE A 150 -14.61 1.78 -8.82
C PHE A 150 -16.00 1.79 -9.43
N GLY A 151 -16.80 2.80 -9.08
CA GLY A 151 -18.13 2.98 -9.62
C GLY A 151 -18.10 3.27 -11.12
N GLY A 152 -18.24 2.23 -11.94
CA GLY A 152 -18.69 2.27 -13.34
C GLY A 152 -18.21 3.44 -14.19
N ALA A 153 -16.96 3.37 -14.67
CA ALA A 153 -16.65 3.73 -16.04
C ALA A 153 -15.79 2.59 -16.60
N ARG A 154 -16.31 1.87 -17.59
CA ARG A 154 -15.47 1.03 -18.44
C ARG A 154 -14.33 1.92 -18.92
N ALA A 155 -13.09 1.53 -18.66
CA ALA A 155 -11.97 2.08 -19.41
C ALA A 155 -12.28 1.82 -20.88
N VAL A 156 -12.59 2.88 -21.63
CA VAL A 156 -12.69 2.79 -23.08
C VAL A 156 -11.26 2.57 -23.55
N LEU A 157 -10.98 1.35 -24.00
CA LEU A 157 -9.77 1.06 -24.77
C LEU A 157 -10.00 1.75 -26.12
N VAL A 158 -9.23 2.80 -26.39
CA VAL A 158 -9.23 3.43 -27.71
C VAL A 158 -8.47 2.47 -28.63
N GLU A 159 -9.17 1.96 -29.67
CA GLU A 159 -8.55 1.23 -30.78
C GLU A 159 -7.72 2.15 -31.68
#